data_AF-A0A1Z3HS90-F1
#
_entry.id   AF-A0A1Z3HS90-F1
#
_cell.length_a   1.000
_cell.length_b   1.000
_cell.length_c   1.000
_cell.angle_alpha   90.00
_cell.angle_beta   90.00
_cell.angle_gamma   90.00
#
_symmetry.space_group_name_H-M   'P 1'
#
loop_
_entity.id
_entity.type
_entity.pdbx_description
1 polymer ?
#
loop_
_entity_poly.entity_id
_entity_poly.type
_entity_poly.pdbx_seq_one_letter_code
_entity_poly.pdbx_strand_id
1 'polypeptide(L)'
;MVPNLYFRDTPPSRSQPLLQRSFSDSVLYALPIVSIDPSTDALLIDLGDLLLNRDPANLMGAFPWVLSSYAPNPDTSYLESIQAFPENLELSTQLGFTGGGVSSDPFAALFAWSLASVPDPRAFSLTVRYSLSKLPLNPRYQPRRADERVGYFLTAFRTPAQAQRSTAFVRYINRWHLEKQDPQAAISPPKEPIVFWIENTVPPQYRTAIREGVLMWNQAFQQAGFQGAIEVRQMPDDADWDPADVRYNVIRWSDSFSTWAIGLGPSRVNPYTGEILDADVILDANVIRLLYQQYQSLVAATAPPTSLYLQLCGHRFQPLYLQWLSIQAGADPRQVLRPTAKAWA
;
A
#
# COMPACT_ATOMS: atom_id res chain seq x y z
N MET A 1 19.78 11.90 -3.37
CA MET A 1 19.31 12.54 -4.62
C MET A 1 18.00 11.87 -5.03
N VAL A 2 16.97 12.64 -5.33
CA VAL A 2 15.68 12.14 -5.84
C VAL A 2 15.63 12.47 -7.33
N PRO A 3 15.63 11.47 -8.23
CA PRO A 3 15.58 11.72 -9.67
C PRO A 3 14.22 12.32 -10.06
N ASN A 4 14.23 13.22 -11.04
CA ASN A 4 13.03 13.83 -11.57
C ASN A 4 12.33 12.86 -12.53
N LEU A 5 11.31 12.17 -12.01
CA LEU A 5 10.54 11.19 -12.77
C LEU A 5 9.39 11.83 -13.57
N TYR A 6 9.13 13.13 -13.34
CA TYR A 6 8.03 13.86 -13.96
C TYR A 6 8.36 14.33 -15.39
N PHE A 7 9.62 14.56 -15.71
CA PHE A 7 10.07 15.02 -17.02
C PHE A 7 11.13 14.08 -17.57
N ARG A 8 10.72 13.20 -18.47
CA ARG A 8 11.60 12.17 -19.03
C ARG A 8 11.14 11.74 -20.41
N ASP A 9 11.99 11.03 -21.12
CA ASP A 9 11.63 10.42 -22.39
C ASP A 9 11.92 8.92 -22.41
N THR A 10 11.29 8.21 -23.35
CA THR A 10 11.50 6.76 -23.50
C THR A 10 12.64 6.52 -24.48
N PRO A 11 13.71 5.80 -24.10
CA PRO A 11 14.80 5.48 -25.02
C PRO A 11 14.33 4.63 -26.22
N PRO A 12 14.98 4.75 -27.39
CA PRO A 12 15.99 5.75 -27.74
C PRO A 12 15.35 7.10 -28.08
N SER A 13 15.71 8.16 -27.34
CA SER A 13 15.24 9.52 -27.62
C SER A 13 16.39 10.52 -27.69
N ARG A 14 16.30 11.43 -28.67
CA ARG A 14 17.24 12.56 -28.83
C ARG A 14 16.96 13.71 -27.86
N SER A 15 15.82 13.71 -27.17
CA SER A 15 15.41 14.80 -26.29
C SER A 15 15.95 14.65 -24.85
N GLN A 16 16.47 13.48 -24.48
CA GLN A 16 16.92 13.18 -23.12
C GLN A 16 17.98 14.18 -22.58
N PRO A 17 19.02 14.58 -23.35
CA PRO A 17 19.99 15.56 -22.85
C PRO A 17 19.40 16.95 -22.66
N LEU A 18 18.39 17.32 -23.45
CA LEU A 18 17.68 18.60 -23.27
C LEU A 18 16.88 18.57 -21.97
N LEU A 19 16.15 17.49 -21.71
CA LEU A 19 15.37 17.35 -20.48
C LEU A 19 16.23 17.42 -19.22
N GLN A 20 17.40 16.76 -19.22
CA GLN A 20 18.35 16.83 -18.10
C GLN A 20 18.90 18.23 -17.84
N ARG A 21 18.97 19.09 -18.87
CA ARG A 21 19.39 20.49 -18.71
C ARG A 21 18.26 21.39 -18.25
N SER A 22 17.03 21.10 -18.68
CA SER A 22 15.86 21.93 -18.39
C SER A 22 15.17 21.57 -17.08
N PHE A 23 15.25 20.33 -16.65
CA PHE A 23 14.60 19.82 -15.44
C PHE A 23 15.62 19.14 -14.55
N SER A 24 15.84 19.73 -13.38
CA SER A 24 16.82 19.23 -12.42
C SER A 24 16.23 18.15 -11.52
N ASP A 25 17.11 17.29 -11.05
CA ASP A 25 16.88 16.37 -9.93
C ASP A 25 16.93 17.14 -8.60
N SER A 26 16.31 16.58 -7.56
CA SER A 26 16.32 17.18 -6.23
C SER A 26 17.43 16.56 -5.38
N VAL A 27 18.45 17.35 -5.04
CA VAL A 27 19.48 16.95 -4.08
C VAL A 27 18.99 17.30 -2.68
N LEU A 28 18.36 16.34 -2.00
CA LEU A 28 17.84 16.55 -0.64
C LEU A 28 18.96 16.58 0.41
N TYR A 29 19.94 15.69 0.28
CA TYR A 29 21.02 15.52 1.24
C TYR A 29 22.33 15.11 0.53
N ALA A 30 23.45 15.50 1.13
CA ALA A 30 24.79 15.04 0.79
C ALA A 30 25.42 14.46 2.06
N LEU A 31 25.92 13.22 1.97
CA LEU A 31 26.48 12.49 3.10
C LEU A 31 27.97 12.24 2.86
N PRO A 32 28.82 12.39 3.89
CA PRO A 32 30.23 12.04 3.76
C PRO A 32 30.40 10.52 3.64
N ILE A 33 31.37 10.11 2.83
CA ILE A 33 31.88 8.74 2.85
C ILE A 33 32.85 8.67 4.02
N VAL A 34 32.53 7.85 5.02
CA VAL A 34 33.33 7.70 6.24
C VAL A 34 34.60 6.91 5.95
N SER A 35 34.47 5.83 5.19
CA SER A 35 35.59 5.01 4.71
C SER A 35 35.18 4.17 3.50
N ILE A 36 36.18 3.61 2.83
CA ILE A 36 36.01 2.67 1.71
C ILE A 36 36.79 1.40 2.08
N ASP A 37 36.13 0.25 2.04
CA ASP A 37 36.77 -1.04 2.25
C ASP A 37 37.69 -1.37 1.06
N PRO A 38 39.01 -1.52 1.25
CA PRO A 38 39.95 -1.76 0.16
C PRO A 38 39.82 -3.14 -0.50
N SER A 39 39.10 -4.08 0.11
CA SER A 39 38.92 -5.44 -0.40
C SER A 39 37.64 -5.63 -1.21
N THR A 40 36.60 -4.84 -0.90
CA THR A 40 35.26 -4.95 -1.50
C THR A 40 34.80 -3.70 -2.24
N ASP A 41 35.55 -2.59 -2.14
CA ASP A 41 35.14 -1.24 -2.56
C ASP A 41 33.83 -0.75 -1.91
N ALA A 42 33.41 -1.39 -0.81
CA ALA A 42 32.19 -1.02 -0.10
C ALA A 42 32.37 0.35 0.58
N LEU A 43 31.33 1.19 0.49
CA LEU A 43 31.31 2.52 1.10
C LEU A 43 30.66 2.44 2.49
N LEU A 44 31.33 2.98 3.50
CA LEU A 44 30.73 3.21 4.81
C LEU A 44 30.11 4.62 4.85
N ILE A 45 28.80 4.67 5.09
CA ILE A 45 28.03 5.92 5.23
C ILE A 45 27.32 5.88 6.57
N ASP A 46 27.44 6.95 7.35
CA ASP A 46 26.66 7.13 8.58
C ASP A 46 25.30 7.74 8.24
N LEU A 47 24.23 7.00 8.53
CA LEU A 47 22.84 7.42 8.32
C LEU A 47 22.19 8.00 9.58
N GLY A 48 22.85 7.98 10.74
CA GLY A 48 22.25 8.37 12.02
C GLY A 48 21.69 9.79 12.00
N ASP A 49 22.49 10.76 11.58
CA ASP A 49 22.05 12.16 11.48
C ASP A 49 20.91 12.33 10.47
N LEU A 50 21.00 11.65 9.32
CA LEU A 50 19.96 11.72 8.29
C LEU A 50 18.61 11.22 8.81
N LEU A 51 18.60 10.05 9.45
CA LEU A 51 17.36 9.38 9.85
C LEU A 51 16.72 10.01 11.09
N LEU A 52 17.53 10.54 12.01
CA LEU A 52 17.05 11.05 13.30
C LEU A 52 16.82 12.56 13.31
N ASN A 53 17.63 13.34 12.58
CA ASN A 53 17.63 14.81 12.71
C ASN A 53 17.21 15.56 11.44
N ARG A 54 17.33 14.94 10.26
CA ARG A 54 17.14 15.65 8.98
C ARG A 54 15.79 15.47 8.30
N ASP A 55 14.87 14.76 8.95
CA ASP A 55 13.48 14.59 8.54
C ASP A 55 13.30 14.26 7.03
N PRO A 56 13.88 13.14 6.53
CA PRO A 56 13.73 12.74 5.14
C PRO A 56 12.29 12.43 4.74
N ALA A 57 11.42 12.15 5.71
CA ALA A 57 9.98 11.98 5.50
C ALA A 57 9.20 13.31 5.40
N ASN A 58 9.84 14.46 5.63
CA ASN A 58 9.24 15.80 5.63
C ASN A 58 8.03 15.92 6.59
N LEU A 59 8.12 15.27 7.75
CA LEU A 59 7.12 15.33 8.82
C LEU A 59 6.91 16.76 9.33
N MET A 60 7.98 17.54 9.43
CA MET A 60 7.93 18.94 9.90
C MET A 60 7.17 19.84 8.93
N GLY A 61 7.22 19.54 7.63
CA GLY A 61 6.38 20.21 6.64
C GLY A 61 4.91 19.79 6.70
N ALA A 62 4.61 18.57 7.15
CA ALA A 62 3.26 18.01 7.19
C ALA A 62 2.50 18.31 8.49
N PHE A 63 3.17 18.27 9.64
CA PHE A 63 2.55 18.40 10.97
C PHE A 63 1.72 19.67 11.17
N PRO A 64 2.13 20.88 10.71
CA PRO A 64 1.30 22.07 10.87
C PRO A 64 -0.07 22.00 10.19
N TRP A 65 -0.23 21.13 9.18
CA TRP A 65 -1.47 20.97 8.42
C TRP A 65 -2.35 19.83 8.92
N VAL A 66 -1.75 18.80 9.51
CA VAL A 66 -2.44 17.57 9.93
C VAL A 66 -2.58 17.51 11.45
N LEU A 67 -1.63 18.05 12.19
CA LEU A 67 -1.58 18.09 13.64
C LEU A 67 -1.42 19.56 14.08
N SER A 68 -0.52 19.78 15.03
CA SER A 68 -0.04 21.08 15.49
C SER A 68 1.44 21.23 15.17
N SER A 69 2.02 22.38 15.50
CA SER A 69 3.47 22.55 15.45
C SER A 69 4.15 21.68 16.51
N TYR A 70 4.90 20.69 16.05
CA TYR A 70 5.80 19.88 16.87
C TYR A 70 7.22 19.99 16.32
N ALA A 71 8.20 19.94 17.20
CA ALA A 71 9.61 19.90 16.86
C ALA A 71 10.19 18.53 17.27
N PRO A 72 11.19 18.00 16.52
CA PRO A 72 11.86 16.77 16.89
C PRO A 72 12.61 16.97 18.21
N ASN A 73 12.58 15.94 19.05
CA ASN A 73 13.32 15.87 20.30
C ASN A 73 14.40 14.78 20.17
N PRO A 74 15.69 15.16 19.99
CA PRO A 74 16.78 14.22 19.84
C PRO A 74 16.98 13.30 21.06
N ASP A 75 16.68 13.78 22.27
CA ASP A 75 16.89 13.02 23.52
C ASP A 75 15.95 11.81 23.63
N THR A 76 14.85 11.83 22.88
CA THR A 76 13.86 10.75 22.83
C THR A 76 13.77 10.10 21.45
N SER A 77 14.73 10.38 20.56
CA SER A 77 14.80 9.83 19.21
C SER A 77 15.96 8.84 19.08
N TYR A 78 15.69 7.64 18.58
CA TYR A 78 16.71 6.59 18.43
C TYR A 78 16.37 5.61 17.30
N LEU A 79 17.40 4.91 16.83
CA LEU A 79 17.23 3.79 15.90
C LEU A 79 16.75 2.56 16.68
N GLU A 80 15.58 2.05 16.33
CA GLU A 80 14.92 0.94 17.02
C GLU A 80 15.40 -0.41 16.49
N SER A 81 15.37 -0.60 15.16
CA SER A 81 15.73 -1.88 14.54
C SER A 81 16.20 -1.72 13.10
N ILE A 82 17.00 -2.68 12.65
CA ILE A 82 17.44 -2.83 11.26
C ILE A 82 17.09 -4.25 10.83
N GLN A 83 16.36 -4.40 9.73
CA GLN A 83 16.08 -5.69 9.10
C GLN A 83 16.64 -5.68 7.67
N ALA A 84 17.55 -6.61 7.37
CA ALA A 84 18.13 -6.76 6.05
C ALA A 84 17.53 -8.00 5.37
N PHE A 85 16.87 -7.78 4.25
CA PHE A 85 16.32 -8.82 3.38
C PHE A 85 17.12 -8.89 2.07
N PRO A 86 16.94 -9.94 1.25
CA PRO A 86 17.69 -10.07 0.01
C PRO A 86 17.52 -8.90 -0.98
N GLU A 87 16.33 -8.27 -1.03
CA GLU A 87 16.01 -7.22 -2.00
C GLU A 87 15.66 -5.86 -1.37
N ASN A 88 15.61 -5.77 -0.04
CA ASN A 88 15.35 -4.52 0.68
C ASN A 88 15.99 -4.46 2.07
N LEU A 89 16.18 -3.25 2.57
CA LEU A 89 16.61 -2.93 3.91
C LEU A 89 15.53 -2.09 4.59
N GLU A 90 15.09 -2.49 5.77
CA GLU A 90 14.11 -1.78 6.58
C GLU A 90 14.79 -1.21 7.83
N LEU A 91 14.61 0.09 8.03
CA LEU A 91 15.16 0.84 9.16
C LEU A 91 14.00 1.41 9.97
N SER A 92 13.85 0.98 11.22
CA SER A 92 12.86 1.53 12.15
C SER A 92 13.53 2.55 13.05
N THR A 93 12.99 3.77 13.05
CA THR A 93 13.37 4.83 14.00
C THR A 93 12.21 5.14 14.91
N GLN A 94 12.48 5.26 16.20
CA GLN A 94 11.57 5.90 17.14
C GLN A 94 11.93 7.38 17.17
N LEU A 95 11.06 8.25 16.64
CA LEU A 95 11.26 9.69 16.68
C LEU A 95 10.39 10.29 17.77
N GLY A 96 11.01 11.05 18.68
CA GLY A 96 10.33 11.80 19.70
C GLY A 96 10.01 13.21 19.24
N PHE A 97 8.84 13.71 19.63
CA PHE A 97 8.39 15.05 19.30
C PHE A 97 7.90 15.78 20.55
N THR A 98 8.23 17.05 20.65
CA THR A 98 7.75 17.94 21.71
C THR A 98 7.17 19.21 21.09
N GLY A 99 6.16 19.78 21.72
CA GLY A 99 5.50 20.98 21.25
C GLY A 99 4.01 20.90 21.55
N GLY A 100 3.21 21.07 20.51
CA GLY A 100 1.77 21.15 20.65
C GLY A 100 1.28 22.58 20.94
N GLY A 101 -0.01 22.77 20.75
CA GLY A 101 -0.68 24.08 20.74
C GLY A 101 -1.68 24.16 19.60
N VAL A 102 -2.75 24.93 19.74
CA VAL A 102 -3.68 25.18 18.63
C VAL A 102 -2.92 25.99 17.58
N SER A 103 -2.99 25.60 16.31
CA SER A 103 -2.41 26.40 15.23
C SER A 103 -2.91 27.85 15.37
N SER A 104 -2.00 28.82 15.32
CA SER A 104 -2.40 30.24 15.31
C SER A 104 -3.13 30.63 14.03
N ASP A 105 -3.11 29.75 13.02
CA ASP A 105 -3.92 29.81 11.82
C ASP A 105 -5.31 29.20 12.09
N PRO A 106 -6.39 30.02 12.04
CA PRO A 106 -7.76 29.57 12.27
C PRO A 106 -8.27 28.57 11.23
N PHE A 107 -7.71 28.56 10.01
CA PHE A 107 -8.10 27.64 8.95
C PHE A 107 -7.43 26.27 9.14
N ALA A 108 -6.15 26.24 9.52
CA ALA A 108 -5.47 24.99 9.87
C ALA A 108 -6.14 24.30 11.08
N ALA A 109 -6.63 25.08 12.05
CA ALA A 109 -7.31 24.54 13.24
C ALA A 109 -8.61 23.77 12.91
N LEU A 110 -9.26 24.05 11.76
CA LEU A 110 -10.47 23.34 11.33
C LEU A 110 -10.19 21.93 10.80
N PHE A 111 -8.95 21.68 10.35
CA PHE A 111 -8.53 20.40 9.76
C PHE A 111 -7.49 19.66 10.62
N ALA A 112 -7.02 20.28 11.70
CA ALA A 112 -6.06 19.71 12.62
C ALA A 112 -6.68 18.48 13.32
N TRP A 113 -6.05 17.33 13.12
CA TRP A 113 -6.37 16.10 13.81
C TRP A 113 -5.83 16.23 15.25
N SER A 114 -6.70 16.00 16.22
CA SER A 114 -6.28 15.97 17.63
C SER A 114 -5.52 14.66 17.92
N LEU A 115 -4.41 14.73 18.66
CA LEU A 115 -3.72 13.56 19.24
C LEU A 115 -4.49 13.00 20.45
N ALA A 116 -5.80 12.79 20.30
CA ALA A 116 -6.69 12.34 21.38
C ALA A 116 -6.35 10.94 21.91
N SER A 117 -5.53 10.16 21.19
CA SER A 117 -5.03 8.85 21.60
C SER A 117 -3.79 8.92 22.50
N VAL A 118 -3.15 10.08 22.66
CA VAL A 118 -1.96 10.26 23.50
C VAL A 118 -2.36 10.87 24.85
N PRO A 119 -1.87 10.34 26.00
CA PRO A 119 -2.25 10.84 27.32
C PRO A 119 -1.90 12.31 27.60
N ASP A 120 -0.75 12.80 27.10
CA ASP A 120 -0.33 14.20 27.19
C ASP A 120 0.07 14.68 25.79
N PRO A 121 -0.72 15.54 25.12
CA PRO A 121 -0.47 15.94 23.75
C PRO A 121 0.71 16.90 23.58
N ARG A 122 1.41 17.29 24.66
CA ARG A 122 2.61 18.14 24.54
C ARG A 122 3.82 17.39 24.00
N ALA A 123 3.77 16.06 24.00
CA ALA A 123 4.81 15.24 23.43
C ALA A 123 4.21 13.93 22.93
N PHE A 124 4.78 13.37 21.87
CA PHE A 124 4.46 12.03 21.40
C PHE A 124 5.67 11.42 20.72
N SER A 125 5.63 10.11 20.53
CA SER A 125 6.65 9.39 19.78
C SER A 125 6.00 8.76 18.55
N LEU A 126 6.68 8.84 17.42
CA LEU A 126 6.26 8.26 16.16
C LEU A 126 7.33 7.28 15.69
N THR A 127 6.92 6.04 15.44
CA THR A 127 7.78 5.08 14.75
C THR A 127 7.73 5.37 13.26
N VAL A 128 8.88 5.74 12.69
CA VAL A 128 9.04 5.95 11.25
C VAL A 128 9.90 4.84 10.70
N ARG A 129 9.35 4.13 9.70
CA ARG A 129 10.06 3.06 9.00
C ARG A 129 10.50 3.55 7.63
N TYR A 130 11.79 3.40 7.35
CA TYR A 130 12.38 3.70 6.05
C TYR A 130 12.67 2.40 5.33
N SER A 131 12.00 2.22 4.19
CA SER A 131 12.17 1.07 3.30
C SER A 131 13.10 1.45 2.16
N LEU A 132 14.23 0.75 2.05
CA LEU A 132 15.22 0.90 0.99
C LEU A 132 15.22 -0.37 0.16
N SER A 133 14.40 -0.39 -0.89
CA SER A 133 14.29 -1.52 -1.81
C SER A 133 15.11 -1.29 -3.08
N LYS A 134 15.77 -2.34 -3.57
CA LYS A 134 16.36 -2.33 -4.91
C LYS A 134 15.25 -2.21 -5.95
N LEU A 135 15.43 -1.35 -6.95
CA LEU A 135 14.50 -1.26 -8.06
C LEU A 135 14.85 -2.31 -9.13
N PRO A 136 14.04 -3.36 -9.33
CA PRO A 136 14.32 -4.37 -10.34
C PRO A 136 14.18 -3.80 -11.76
N LEU A 137 15.08 -4.22 -12.64
CA LEU A 137 15.00 -3.96 -14.06
C LEU A 137 14.42 -5.20 -14.74
N ASN A 138 13.20 -5.08 -15.26
CA ASN A 138 12.54 -6.14 -16.00
C ASN A 138 12.44 -5.78 -17.49
N PRO A 139 13.39 -6.22 -18.34
CA PRO A 139 13.36 -5.91 -19.77
C PRO A 139 12.19 -6.58 -20.52
N ARG A 140 11.53 -7.58 -19.92
CA ARG A 140 10.36 -8.26 -20.50
C ARG A 140 9.05 -7.52 -20.22
N TYR A 141 9.01 -6.68 -19.18
CA TYR A 141 7.81 -5.91 -18.87
C TYR A 141 7.57 -4.81 -19.89
N GLN A 142 6.37 -4.81 -20.48
CA GLN A 142 5.94 -3.76 -21.40
C GLN A 142 4.90 -2.87 -20.73
N PRO A 143 5.23 -1.58 -20.48
CA PRO A 143 4.29 -0.60 -19.95
C PRO A 143 3.03 -0.50 -20.83
N ARG A 144 1.86 -0.52 -20.21
CA ARG A 144 0.59 -0.32 -20.91
C ARG A 144 0.08 1.08 -20.67
N ARG A 145 -0.27 1.77 -21.75
CA ARG A 145 -0.85 3.10 -21.67
C ARG A 145 -2.28 3.06 -21.13
N ALA A 146 -2.62 4.07 -20.36
CA ALA A 146 -3.96 4.26 -19.84
C ALA A 146 -4.93 4.65 -20.96
N ASP A 147 -6.12 4.06 -20.93
CA ASP A 147 -7.28 4.51 -21.69
C ASP A 147 -8.01 5.56 -20.85
N GLU A 148 -8.23 6.75 -21.41
CA GLU A 148 -8.80 7.88 -20.67
C GLU A 148 -10.27 7.65 -20.26
N ARG A 149 -10.94 6.65 -20.83
CA ARG A 149 -12.34 6.31 -20.52
C ARG A 149 -12.48 5.46 -19.26
N VAL A 150 -11.39 4.93 -18.74
CA VAL A 150 -11.39 3.99 -17.61
C VAL A 150 -10.49 4.53 -16.49
N GLY A 151 -10.98 4.45 -15.26
CA GLY A 151 -10.19 4.82 -14.08
C GLY A 151 -9.09 3.80 -13.82
N TYR A 152 -7.85 4.25 -13.74
CA TYR A 152 -6.69 3.44 -13.39
C TYR A 152 -5.85 4.15 -12.32
N PHE A 153 -5.08 3.37 -11.55
CA PHE A 153 -3.89 3.90 -10.90
C PHE A 153 -2.80 4.12 -11.95
N LEU A 154 -2.10 5.24 -11.88
CA LEU A 154 -1.26 5.72 -12.95
C LEU A 154 0.16 6.04 -12.50
N THR A 155 1.10 5.67 -13.36
CA THR A 155 2.44 6.24 -13.40
C THR A 155 2.49 7.20 -14.58
N ALA A 156 2.68 8.49 -14.32
CA ALA A 156 2.58 9.53 -15.34
C ALA A 156 3.83 10.42 -15.40
N PHE A 157 4.22 10.82 -16.61
CA PHE A 157 5.33 11.74 -16.86
C PHE A 157 5.06 12.58 -18.10
N ARG A 158 5.83 13.65 -18.28
CA ARG A 158 5.78 14.55 -19.43
C ARG A 158 6.97 14.30 -20.35
N THR A 159 6.71 14.26 -21.66
CA THR A 159 7.73 14.12 -22.71
C THR A 159 7.54 15.16 -23.82
N PRO A 160 8.63 15.77 -24.33
CA PRO A 160 8.58 16.70 -25.45
C PRO A 160 8.53 15.98 -26.82
N ALA A 161 8.78 14.67 -26.87
CA ALA A 161 8.91 13.92 -28.13
C ALA A 161 7.60 13.77 -28.94
N GLN A 162 6.46 14.21 -28.42
CA GLN A 162 5.16 14.01 -29.05
C GLN A 162 4.39 15.33 -29.22
N ALA A 163 5.01 16.26 -29.97
CA ALA A 163 4.45 17.58 -30.26
C ALA A 163 3.08 17.58 -30.94
N GLN A 164 2.69 16.46 -31.58
CA GLN A 164 1.39 16.31 -32.25
C GLN A 164 0.23 15.94 -31.29
N ARG A 165 0.47 15.80 -29.98
CA ARG A 165 -0.57 15.44 -29.02
C ARG A 165 -1.18 16.66 -28.36
N SER A 166 -2.47 16.52 -28.03
CA SER A 166 -3.22 17.48 -27.22
C SER A 166 -2.62 17.66 -25.82
N THR A 167 -1.88 16.68 -25.30
CA THR A 167 -1.16 16.79 -24.02
C THR A 167 0.24 16.20 -24.10
N ALA A 168 1.17 16.78 -23.34
CA ALA A 168 2.53 16.26 -23.17
C ALA A 168 2.62 15.05 -22.23
N PHE A 169 1.49 14.60 -21.66
CA PHE A 169 1.48 13.51 -20.68
C PHE A 169 1.50 12.14 -21.35
N VAL A 170 2.35 11.27 -20.82
CA VAL A 170 2.28 9.83 -21.00
C VAL A 170 1.84 9.25 -19.67
N ARG A 171 0.80 8.41 -19.72
CA ARG A 171 0.19 7.76 -18.56
C ARG A 171 0.26 6.26 -18.76
N TYR A 172 1.00 5.57 -17.90
CA TYR A 172 0.99 4.11 -17.82
C TYR A 172 0.04 3.68 -16.71
N ILE A 173 -0.68 2.58 -16.94
CA ILE A 173 -1.44 1.93 -15.87
C ILE A 173 -0.48 1.21 -14.92
N ASN A 174 -0.79 1.25 -13.63
CA ASN A 174 -0.13 0.40 -12.66
C ASN A 174 -0.70 -1.01 -12.81
N ARG A 175 0.14 -1.99 -13.16
CA ARG A 175 -0.30 -3.36 -13.46
C ARG A 175 0.75 -4.39 -13.08
N TRP A 176 0.29 -5.55 -12.59
CA TRP A 176 1.11 -6.75 -12.44
C TRP A 176 1.73 -7.22 -13.76
N HIS A 177 2.93 -7.78 -13.67
CA HIS A 177 3.54 -8.49 -14.79
C HIS A 177 3.00 -9.92 -14.85
N LEU A 178 2.17 -10.19 -15.86
CA LEU A 178 1.63 -11.53 -16.09
C LEU A 178 1.90 -11.96 -17.52
N GLU A 179 2.53 -13.11 -17.66
CA GLU A 179 2.75 -13.80 -18.93
C GLU A 179 2.04 -15.15 -18.88
N LYS A 180 1.33 -15.51 -19.96
CA LYS A 180 0.74 -16.84 -20.07
C LYS A 180 1.84 -17.89 -20.15
N GLN A 181 1.62 -19.02 -19.50
CA GLN A 181 2.46 -20.21 -19.65
C GLN A 181 2.41 -20.75 -21.09
N ASP A 182 1.21 -20.85 -21.68
CA ASP A 182 0.99 -21.06 -23.11
C ASP A 182 0.49 -19.75 -23.77
N PRO A 183 1.33 -19.05 -24.55
CA PRO A 183 0.94 -17.81 -25.23
C PRO A 183 -0.14 -17.99 -26.29
N GLN A 184 -0.31 -19.20 -26.84
CA GLN A 184 -1.27 -19.48 -27.92
C GLN A 184 -2.65 -19.86 -27.39
N ALA A 185 -2.74 -20.34 -26.14
CA ALA A 185 -4.00 -20.68 -25.53
C ALA A 185 -4.85 -19.43 -25.23
N ALA A 186 -6.16 -19.52 -25.50
CA ALA A 186 -7.10 -18.45 -25.17
C ALA A 186 -7.11 -18.14 -23.66
N ILE A 187 -7.07 -19.20 -22.85
CA ILE A 187 -6.93 -19.14 -21.39
C ILE A 187 -5.75 -20.03 -21.00
N SER A 188 -4.82 -19.50 -20.19
CA SER A 188 -3.66 -20.23 -19.68
C SER A 188 -3.37 -19.81 -18.24
N PRO A 189 -2.85 -20.70 -17.39
CA PRO A 189 -2.18 -20.29 -16.17
C PRO A 189 -1.07 -19.28 -16.46
N PRO A 190 -0.77 -18.35 -15.53
CA PRO A 190 0.41 -17.49 -15.66
C PRO A 190 1.69 -18.30 -15.44
N LYS A 191 2.82 -17.84 -15.99
CA LYS A 191 4.15 -18.39 -15.65
C LYS A 191 4.46 -18.20 -14.17
N GLU A 192 4.11 -17.03 -13.64
CA GLU A 192 4.29 -16.64 -12.25
C GLU A 192 2.95 -16.08 -11.74
N PRO A 193 2.26 -16.76 -10.82
CA PRO A 193 1.03 -16.25 -10.23
C PRO A 193 1.31 -15.13 -9.22
N ILE A 194 0.32 -14.27 -9.02
CA ILE A 194 0.34 -13.26 -7.96
C ILE A 194 -0.04 -13.96 -6.66
N VAL A 195 0.95 -14.22 -5.81
CA VAL A 195 0.75 -14.87 -4.53
C VAL A 195 0.54 -13.82 -3.44
N PHE A 196 -0.63 -13.86 -2.79
CA PHE A 196 -0.91 -13.10 -1.56
C PHE A 196 -0.82 -14.02 -0.34
N TRP A 197 -0.16 -13.55 0.71
CA TRP A 197 -0.08 -14.23 1.99
C TRP A 197 -1.00 -13.54 3.00
N ILE A 198 -1.86 -14.30 3.66
CA ILE A 198 -2.62 -13.81 4.80
C ILE A 198 -1.69 -13.83 6.01
N GLU A 199 -1.41 -12.66 6.59
CA GLU A 199 -0.55 -12.50 7.78
C GLU A 199 -1.05 -13.39 8.92
N ASN A 200 -0.14 -13.96 9.70
CA ASN A 200 -0.46 -14.85 10.81
C ASN A 200 -1.22 -14.13 11.96
N THR A 201 -1.11 -12.81 12.06
CA THR A 201 -1.87 -11.97 13.01
C THR A 201 -3.37 -11.90 12.68
N VAL A 202 -3.77 -12.20 11.44
CA VAL A 202 -5.18 -12.20 11.03
C VAL A 202 -5.94 -13.25 11.84
N PRO A 203 -7.02 -12.89 12.55
CA PRO A 203 -7.76 -13.84 13.37
C PRO A 203 -8.27 -15.05 12.55
N PRO A 204 -8.10 -16.29 13.04
CA PRO A 204 -8.40 -17.50 12.27
C PRO A 204 -9.80 -17.56 11.65
N GLN A 205 -10.81 -17.04 12.36
CA GLN A 205 -12.20 -17.02 11.90
C GLN A 205 -12.44 -16.19 10.62
N TYR A 206 -11.53 -15.26 10.27
CA TYR A 206 -11.66 -14.40 9.08
C TYR A 206 -10.81 -14.87 7.90
N ARG A 207 -9.82 -15.73 8.12
CA ARG A 207 -8.84 -16.15 7.10
C ARG A 207 -9.50 -16.79 5.87
N THR A 208 -10.53 -17.61 6.07
CA THR A 208 -11.28 -18.24 4.97
C THR A 208 -12.01 -17.21 4.12
N ALA A 209 -12.76 -16.29 4.75
CA ALA A 209 -13.51 -15.26 4.05
C ALA A 209 -12.58 -14.31 3.28
N ILE A 210 -11.45 -13.93 3.87
CA ILE A 210 -10.42 -13.11 3.20
C ILE A 210 -9.86 -13.85 1.98
N ARG A 211 -9.51 -15.14 2.14
CA ARG A 211 -9.02 -15.98 1.05
C ARG A 211 -10.00 -16.04 -0.11
N GLU A 212 -11.26 -16.34 0.17
CA GLU A 212 -12.30 -16.40 -0.86
C GLU A 212 -12.49 -15.05 -1.53
N GLY A 213 -12.51 -13.96 -0.76
CA GLY A 213 -12.65 -12.60 -1.26
C GLY A 213 -11.58 -12.21 -2.28
N VAL A 214 -10.32 -12.54 -1.99
CA VAL A 214 -9.19 -12.27 -2.89
C VAL A 214 -9.23 -13.18 -4.11
N LEU A 215 -9.58 -14.46 -3.94
CA LEU A 215 -9.72 -15.41 -5.06
C LEU A 215 -10.85 -15.04 -6.03
N MET A 216 -11.86 -14.27 -5.60
CA MET A 216 -12.92 -13.79 -6.51
C MET A 216 -12.36 -12.96 -7.68
N TRP A 217 -11.24 -12.26 -7.50
CA TRP A 217 -10.60 -11.50 -8.58
C TRP A 217 -10.14 -12.38 -9.75
N ASN A 218 -9.94 -13.69 -9.54
CA ASN A 218 -9.65 -14.61 -10.64
C ASN A 218 -10.75 -14.64 -11.70
N GLN A 219 -12.00 -14.28 -11.37
CA GLN A 219 -13.06 -14.15 -12.38
C GLN A 219 -12.72 -13.06 -13.42
N ALA A 220 -12.19 -11.93 -12.98
CA ALA A 220 -11.74 -10.86 -13.88
C ALA A 220 -10.48 -11.27 -14.64
N PHE A 221 -9.53 -11.94 -13.99
CA PHE A 221 -8.32 -12.44 -14.66
C PHE A 221 -8.61 -13.52 -15.70
N GLN A 222 -9.63 -14.36 -15.49
CA GLN A 222 -10.07 -15.34 -16.47
C GLN A 222 -10.57 -14.67 -17.75
N GLN A 223 -11.32 -13.56 -17.63
CA GLN A 223 -11.71 -12.74 -18.79
C GLN A 223 -10.51 -12.08 -19.48
N ALA A 224 -9.44 -11.79 -18.72
CA ALA A 224 -8.16 -11.35 -19.26
C ALA A 224 -7.30 -12.48 -19.85
N GLY A 225 -7.80 -13.73 -19.87
CA GLY A 225 -7.12 -14.89 -20.44
C GLY A 225 -6.23 -15.66 -19.45
N PHE A 226 -6.28 -15.37 -18.16
CA PHE A 226 -5.48 -16.03 -17.14
C PHE A 226 -6.32 -16.94 -16.24
N GLN A 227 -5.98 -18.23 -16.20
CA GLN A 227 -6.57 -19.15 -15.24
C GLN A 227 -5.76 -19.14 -13.95
N GLY A 228 -6.40 -18.83 -12.81
CA GLY A 228 -5.72 -18.83 -11.51
C GLY A 228 -4.55 -17.85 -11.45
N ALA A 229 -4.76 -16.62 -11.91
CA ALA A 229 -3.74 -15.57 -11.86
C ALA A 229 -3.31 -15.23 -10.42
N ILE A 230 -4.26 -15.31 -9.48
CA ILE A 230 -4.05 -15.04 -8.06
C ILE A 230 -4.09 -16.34 -7.27
N GLU A 231 -3.12 -16.50 -6.40
CA GLU A 231 -3.05 -17.52 -5.37
C GLU A 231 -3.09 -16.86 -3.99
N VAL A 232 -3.74 -17.52 -3.03
CA VAL A 232 -3.78 -17.05 -1.64
C VAL A 232 -3.27 -18.13 -0.70
N ARG A 233 -2.24 -17.79 0.06
CA ARG A 233 -1.58 -18.67 1.03
C ARG A 233 -1.76 -18.13 2.45
N GLN A 234 -1.62 -19.01 3.43
CA GLN A 234 -1.59 -18.62 4.83
C GLN A 234 -0.13 -18.51 5.27
N MET A 235 0.26 -17.37 5.83
CA MET A 235 1.56 -17.25 6.50
C MET A 235 1.59 -18.20 7.70
N PRO A 236 2.58 -19.12 7.78
CA PRO A 236 2.77 -19.96 8.96
C PRO A 236 3.07 -19.13 10.22
N ASP A 237 2.69 -19.66 11.39
CA ASP A 237 2.99 -19.00 12.67
C ASP A 237 4.50 -19.02 12.99
N ASP A 238 5.24 -19.96 12.41
CA ASP A 238 6.69 -20.16 12.54
C ASP A 238 7.48 -19.68 11.30
N ALA A 239 6.88 -18.80 10.48
CA ALA A 239 7.55 -18.24 9.31
C ALA A 239 8.87 -17.51 9.71
N ASP A 240 9.93 -17.75 8.93
CA ASP A 240 11.25 -17.16 9.09
C ASP A 240 11.46 -15.87 8.29
N TRP A 241 10.40 -15.38 7.64
CA TRP A 241 10.36 -14.15 6.85
C TRP A 241 9.32 -13.18 7.43
N ASP A 242 9.54 -11.89 7.17
CA ASP A 242 8.74 -10.79 7.72
C ASP A 242 7.87 -10.16 6.60
N PRO A 243 6.64 -9.71 6.89
CA PRO A 243 5.83 -8.96 5.92
C PRO A 243 6.50 -7.69 5.35
N ALA A 244 7.56 -7.18 5.97
CA ALA A 244 8.36 -6.08 5.43
C ALA A 244 9.33 -6.50 4.31
N ASP A 245 9.49 -7.81 4.04
CA ASP A 245 10.26 -8.32 2.91
C ASP A 245 9.48 -8.17 1.60
N VAL A 246 9.99 -7.32 0.69
CA VAL A 246 9.31 -6.94 -0.57
C VAL A 246 9.12 -8.09 -1.56
N ARG A 247 9.61 -9.29 -1.26
CA ARG A 247 9.40 -10.50 -2.07
C ARG A 247 8.01 -11.11 -1.85
N TYR A 248 7.27 -10.68 -0.83
CA TYR A 248 5.98 -11.25 -0.45
C TYR A 248 4.88 -10.20 -0.47
N ASN A 249 3.81 -10.42 -1.24
CA ASN A 249 2.61 -9.61 -1.10
C ASN A 249 1.82 -10.09 0.11
N VAL A 250 1.55 -9.21 1.07
CA VAL A 250 0.92 -9.60 2.35
C VAL A 250 -0.39 -8.87 2.57
N ILE A 251 -1.39 -9.61 3.07
CA ILE A 251 -2.65 -9.08 3.59
C ILE A 251 -2.51 -8.99 5.11
N ARG A 252 -2.43 -7.76 5.59
CA ARG A 252 -2.14 -7.39 6.96
C ARG A 252 -3.39 -7.03 7.73
N TRP A 253 -3.37 -7.30 9.03
CA TRP A 253 -4.46 -6.97 9.94
C TRP A 253 -4.10 -5.78 10.82
N SER A 254 -4.80 -4.66 10.63
CA SER A 254 -4.64 -3.47 11.47
C SER A 254 -5.87 -3.29 12.35
N ASP A 255 -5.70 -2.91 13.61
CA ASP A 255 -6.82 -2.61 14.50
C ASP A 255 -6.83 -1.12 14.82
N SER A 256 -7.88 -0.42 14.40
CA SER A 256 -8.10 0.98 14.77
C SER A 256 -9.48 1.15 15.41
N PHE A 257 -9.53 1.97 16.47
CA PHE A 257 -10.79 2.27 17.15
C PHE A 257 -11.68 3.23 16.36
N SER A 258 -11.10 3.98 15.41
CA SER A 258 -11.76 4.84 14.45
C SER A 258 -11.12 4.67 13.06
N THR A 259 -11.94 4.33 12.08
CA THR A 259 -11.46 3.91 10.76
C THR A 259 -11.92 4.90 9.71
N TRP A 260 -10.97 5.48 8.99
CA TRP A 260 -11.26 6.31 7.82
C TRP A 260 -11.43 5.47 6.54
N ALA A 261 -10.85 4.26 6.50
CA ALA A 261 -10.94 3.32 5.38
C ALA A 261 -10.98 1.86 5.86
N ILE A 262 -11.95 1.09 5.39
CA ILE A 262 -12.12 -0.35 5.74
C ILE A 262 -10.99 -1.25 5.22
N GLY A 263 -10.23 -0.76 4.25
CA GLY A 263 -9.06 -1.44 3.72
C GLY A 263 -8.25 -0.50 2.83
N LEU A 264 -6.94 -0.71 2.80
CA LEU A 264 -5.99 0.04 2.01
C LEU A 264 -5.19 -0.94 1.15
N GLY A 265 -5.05 -0.64 -0.13
CA GLY A 265 -4.25 -1.45 -1.06
C GLY A 265 -3.02 -0.71 -1.55
N PRO A 266 -2.09 -0.28 -0.67
CA PRO A 266 -0.84 0.29 -1.14
C PRO A 266 -0.07 -0.75 -1.94
N SER A 267 0.63 -0.28 -2.96
CA SER A 267 1.50 -1.09 -3.80
C SER A 267 2.77 -0.31 -4.12
N ARG A 268 3.89 -1.03 -4.17
CA ARG A 268 5.16 -0.52 -4.66
C ARG A 268 5.18 -0.70 -6.17
N VAL A 269 5.29 0.41 -6.89
CA VAL A 269 5.22 0.43 -8.35
C VAL A 269 6.53 0.95 -8.90
N ASN A 270 7.06 0.28 -9.92
CA ASN A 270 8.20 0.79 -10.66
C ASN A 270 7.81 2.13 -11.31
N PRO A 271 8.41 3.26 -10.87
CA PRO A 271 7.95 4.58 -11.29
C PRO A 271 8.36 4.91 -12.72
N TYR A 272 9.17 4.06 -13.36
CA TYR A 272 9.51 4.19 -14.77
C TYR A 272 8.52 3.49 -15.69
N THR A 273 7.98 2.34 -15.28
CA THR A 273 7.22 1.44 -16.15
C THR A 273 5.75 1.27 -15.75
N GLY A 274 5.38 1.56 -14.50
CA GLY A 274 4.06 1.21 -13.96
C GLY A 274 3.90 -0.27 -13.64
N GLU A 275 4.97 -1.04 -13.57
CA GLU A 275 4.93 -2.43 -13.08
C GLU A 275 4.66 -2.44 -11.57
N ILE A 276 3.64 -3.16 -11.13
CA ILE A 276 3.46 -3.43 -9.70
C ILE A 276 4.49 -4.48 -9.29
N LEU A 277 5.33 -4.15 -8.33
CA LEU A 277 6.43 -4.99 -7.84
C LEU A 277 6.00 -5.79 -6.61
N ASP A 278 5.23 -5.16 -5.74
CA ASP A 278 4.80 -5.70 -4.46
C ASP A 278 3.56 -4.95 -3.94
N ALA A 279 2.76 -5.59 -3.08
CA ALA A 279 1.57 -5.01 -2.47
C ALA A 279 1.34 -5.51 -1.03
N ASP A 280 1.17 -4.55 -0.11
CA ASP A 280 0.84 -4.78 1.30
C ASP A 280 -0.59 -4.33 1.57
N VAL A 281 -1.56 -5.22 1.40
CA VAL A 281 -2.97 -4.88 1.62
C VAL A 281 -3.25 -4.82 3.10
N ILE A 282 -3.77 -3.70 3.61
CA ILE A 282 -4.15 -3.56 5.02
C ILE A 282 -5.66 -3.69 5.12
N LEU A 283 -6.13 -4.63 5.93
CA LEU A 283 -7.52 -4.74 6.33
C LEU A 283 -7.69 -4.22 7.75
N ASP A 284 -8.61 -3.29 7.93
CA ASP A 284 -8.89 -2.73 9.24
C ASP A 284 -9.95 -3.57 9.98
N ALA A 285 -9.62 -4.02 11.19
CA ALA A 285 -10.45 -4.89 12.02
C ALA A 285 -11.83 -4.29 12.32
N ASN A 286 -11.94 -2.97 12.35
CA ASN A 286 -13.19 -2.27 12.59
C ASN A 286 -14.23 -2.51 11.48
N VAL A 287 -13.82 -3.01 10.31
CA VAL A 287 -14.76 -3.47 9.27
C VAL A 287 -15.73 -4.49 9.83
N ILE A 288 -15.30 -5.35 10.76
CA ILE A 288 -16.16 -6.35 11.39
C ILE A 288 -17.26 -5.68 12.22
N ARG A 289 -16.92 -4.65 13.00
CA ARG A 289 -17.91 -3.87 13.78
C ARG A 289 -18.88 -3.15 12.86
N LEU A 290 -18.39 -2.55 11.77
CA LEU A 290 -19.23 -1.87 10.77
C LEU A 290 -20.22 -2.85 10.13
N LEU A 291 -19.76 -4.02 9.70
CA LEU A 291 -20.61 -5.07 9.12
C LEU A 291 -21.66 -5.56 10.11
N TYR A 292 -21.29 -5.74 11.39
CA TYR A 292 -22.24 -6.14 12.42
C TYR A 292 -23.30 -5.07 12.69
N GLN A 293 -22.91 -3.81 12.81
CA GLN A 293 -23.84 -2.69 12.96
C GLN A 293 -24.81 -2.61 11.77
N GLN A 294 -24.29 -2.77 10.56
CA GLN A 294 -25.10 -2.80 9.35
C GLN A 294 -26.08 -3.97 9.36
N TYR A 295 -25.63 -5.19 9.69
CA TYR A 295 -26.50 -6.35 9.82
C TYR A 295 -27.62 -6.11 10.85
N GLN A 296 -27.28 -5.60 12.03
CA GLN A 296 -28.27 -5.27 13.05
C GLN A 296 -29.27 -4.24 12.56
N SER A 297 -28.84 -3.21 11.82
CA SER A 297 -29.75 -2.22 11.24
C SER A 297 -30.70 -2.84 10.22
N LEU A 298 -30.23 -3.78 9.40
CA LEU A 298 -31.04 -4.47 8.39
C LEU A 298 -32.02 -5.48 8.99
N VAL A 299 -31.63 -6.18 10.07
CA VAL A 299 -32.48 -7.16 10.76
C VAL A 299 -33.47 -6.46 11.69
N ALA A 300 -33.09 -5.35 12.30
CA ALA A 300 -33.98 -4.50 13.10
C ALA A 300 -34.89 -3.61 12.22
N ALA A 301 -34.68 -3.55 10.90
CA ALA A 301 -35.53 -2.86 9.95
C ALA A 301 -36.85 -3.61 9.70
N THR A 302 -37.63 -3.79 10.76
CA THR A 302 -39.05 -3.41 10.84
C THR A 302 -39.22 -1.91 11.21
N ALA A 303 -38.14 -1.12 11.25
CA ALA A 303 -38.10 0.33 11.45
C ALA A 303 -37.67 1.10 10.18
N PRO A 304 -38.17 2.34 9.95
CA PRO A 304 -38.06 3.05 8.68
C PRO A 304 -36.62 3.50 8.35
N PRO A 305 -36.31 3.70 7.06
CA PRO A 305 -34.94 3.84 6.58
C PRO A 305 -34.37 5.20 6.99
N THR A 306 -33.44 5.20 7.93
CA THR A 306 -32.47 6.30 8.05
C THR A 306 -31.23 5.91 7.24
N SER A 307 -31.00 6.73 6.23
CA SER A 307 -29.98 6.59 5.19
C SER A 307 -28.58 6.47 5.77
N LEU A 308 -27.98 5.29 5.65
CA LEU A 308 -26.53 5.11 5.69
C LEU A 308 -26.03 4.87 4.27
N TYR A 309 -25.51 5.95 3.67
CA TYR A 309 -24.85 5.93 2.37
C TYR A 309 -23.51 5.19 2.47
N LEU A 310 -23.50 3.92 2.07
CA LEU A 310 -22.34 3.28 1.46
C LEU A 310 -22.72 2.89 0.03
N GLN A 311 -22.78 3.92 -0.83
CA GLN A 311 -22.79 3.71 -2.28
C GLN A 311 -21.34 3.50 -2.73
N LEU A 312 -20.85 2.26 -2.69
CA LEU A 312 -19.71 1.90 -3.52
C LEU A 312 -20.23 1.72 -4.96
N CYS A 313 -19.87 2.66 -5.82
CA CYS A 313 -20.05 2.62 -7.28
C CYS A 313 -21.50 2.53 -7.82
N GLY A 314 -22.50 3.08 -7.11
CA GLY A 314 -23.84 3.26 -7.67
C GLY A 314 -24.61 1.96 -7.96
N HIS A 315 -24.09 0.81 -7.55
CA HIS A 315 -24.83 -0.45 -7.55
C HIS A 315 -25.53 -0.62 -6.21
N ARG A 316 -26.85 -0.84 -6.23
CA ARG A 316 -27.51 -1.53 -5.12
C ARG A 316 -26.78 -2.88 -4.97
N PHE A 317 -26.45 -3.30 -3.75
CA PHE A 317 -26.10 -4.70 -3.50
C PHE A 317 -27.29 -5.56 -3.96
N GLN A 318 -27.26 -5.97 -5.22
CA GLN A 318 -28.06 -7.06 -5.74
C GLN A 318 -27.41 -8.38 -5.31
N PRO A 319 -28.19 -9.45 -5.24
CA PRO A 319 -28.44 -10.15 -3.99
C PRO A 319 -27.36 -11.17 -3.59
N LEU A 320 -26.12 -11.16 -4.10
CA LEU A 320 -25.16 -12.23 -3.77
C LEU A 320 -24.86 -12.35 -2.26
N TYR A 321 -24.71 -11.23 -1.56
CA TYR A 321 -24.51 -11.21 -0.10
C TYR A 321 -25.77 -11.69 0.67
N LEU A 322 -26.95 -11.26 0.23
CA LEU A 322 -28.22 -11.68 0.83
C LEU A 322 -28.63 -13.11 0.43
N GLN A 323 -28.17 -13.58 -0.72
CA GLN A 323 -28.43 -14.91 -1.27
C GLN A 323 -27.56 -15.93 -0.55
N TRP A 324 -26.30 -15.60 -0.25
CA TRP A 324 -25.44 -16.39 0.65
C TRP A 324 -26.06 -16.52 2.06
N LEU A 325 -26.59 -15.42 2.62
CA LEU A 325 -27.31 -15.45 3.90
C LEU A 325 -28.64 -16.23 3.81
N SER A 326 -29.36 -16.15 2.69
CA SER A 326 -30.63 -16.90 2.49
C SER A 326 -30.43 -18.39 2.22
N ILE A 327 -29.28 -18.79 1.67
CA ILE A 327 -28.92 -20.20 1.48
C ILE A 327 -28.65 -20.88 2.84
N GLN A 328 -28.31 -20.09 3.85
CA GLN A 328 -28.02 -20.55 5.22
C GLN A 328 -29.19 -20.31 6.19
N ALA A 329 -30.44 -20.18 5.71
CA ALA A 329 -31.63 -19.80 6.49
C ALA A 329 -32.08 -20.78 7.62
N GLY A 330 -31.20 -21.67 8.08
CA GLY A 330 -31.38 -22.48 9.28
C GLY A 330 -30.18 -22.49 10.24
N ALA A 331 -29.10 -21.78 9.94
CA ALA A 331 -27.91 -21.74 10.78
C ALA A 331 -27.90 -20.49 11.67
N ASP A 332 -27.84 -20.69 12.99
CA ASP A 332 -27.54 -19.62 13.94
C ASP A 332 -26.18 -18.97 13.56
N PRO A 333 -26.12 -17.65 13.29
CA PRO A 333 -24.88 -16.96 12.95
C PRO A 333 -23.78 -17.11 14.01
N ARG A 334 -24.14 -17.43 15.26
CA ARG A 334 -23.19 -17.72 16.35
C ARG A 334 -22.51 -19.09 16.22
N GLN A 335 -23.11 -20.03 15.49
CA GLN A 335 -22.52 -21.35 15.22
C GLN A 335 -21.63 -21.34 13.96
N VAL A 336 -21.93 -20.50 12.97
CA VAL A 336 -21.15 -20.39 11.72
C VAL A 336 -19.75 -19.82 11.94
N LEU A 337 -19.54 -19.07 13.04
CA LEU A 337 -18.23 -18.51 13.43
C LEU A 337 -17.41 -19.42 14.37
N ARG A 338 -17.88 -20.65 14.68
CA ARG A 338 -17.08 -21.67 15.36
C ARG A 338 -16.67 -22.75 14.35
N PRO A 339 -15.38 -23.07 14.19
CA PRO A 339 -14.99 -24.15 13.30
C PRO A 339 -15.41 -25.48 13.94
N THR A 340 -16.40 -26.18 13.36
CA THR A 340 -16.63 -27.58 13.66
C THR A 340 -15.57 -28.42 12.95
N ALA A 341 -14.59 -28.88 13.73
CA ALA A 341 -13.68 -29.94 13.34
C ALA A 341 -14.47 -31.24 13.11
N LYS A 342 -14.97 -31.49 11.88
CA LYS A 342 -15.32 -32.81 11.31
C LYS A 342 -16.02 -32.67 9.95
N ALA A 343 -15.21 -32.58 8.92
CA ALA A 343 -15.42 -32.94 7.51
C ALA A 343 -14.11 -32.41 6.90
N TRP A 344 -13.14 -33.24 6.51
CA TRP A 344 -13.15 -34.11 5.34
C TRP A 344 -12.28 -35.34 5.60
N ALA A 345 -12.87 -36.52 5.33
CA ALA A 345 -12.17 -37.65 4.73
C ALA A 345 -12.41 -37.59 3.21
#